data_AF-A0A944UNN0-F1
#
_entry.id   AF-A0A944UNN0-F1
#
_cell.length_a   1.000
_cell.length_b   1.000
_cell.length_c   1.000
_cell.angle_alpha   90.00
_cell.angle_beta   90.00
_cell.angle_gamma   90.00
#
_symmetry.space_group_name_H-M   'P 1'
#
loop_
_entity.id
_entity.type
_entity.pdbx_description
1 polymer ?
#
loop_
_entity_poly.entity_id
_entity_poly.type
_entity_poly.pdbx_seq_one_letter_code
_entity_poly.pdbx_strand_id
1 'polypeptide(L)'
;MKLSKSFIGLVTVSTIFVLYASGLYTKFQSDSALEIVDFSIAKPASEKNIPSNPDRVPLYGDLHVHTKYSFDAYIFGVTATPYDAYKYAIGEAIKHPLGFDMKLKEPLDFYAVTDHGFYMGMIENYADTSSKMSKNEWTMPMHNLNRPENVTVESLGARADLFSSVLTQAIIKPYPYWHPKVWKAWLTNNIQVALQSFDYDVHKSAWADVANAAEEFNDPGKFTTFIGYEFTTSTDVEGGNL
;
A
#
# COMPACT_ATOMS: atom_id res chain seq x y z
N MET A 1 -21.32 -46.44 26.16
CA MET A 1 -22.52 -45.65 25.86
C MET A 1 -22.28 -44.93 24.53
N LYS A 2 -23.00 -45.25 23.45
CA LYS A 2 -22.81 -44.59 22.14
C LYS A 2 -23.59 -43.27 22.14
N LEU A 3 -22.90 -42.15 22.01
CA LEU A 3 -23.52 -40.84 21.85
C LEU A 3 -24.27 -40.78 20.51
N SER A 4 -25.49 -40.23 20.51
CA SER A 4 -26.26 -40.09 19.28
C SER A 4 -25.66 -38.99 18.40
N LYS A 5 -25.76 -39.14 17.07
CA LYS A 5 -25.29 -38.13 16.11
C LYS A 5 -25.92 -36.76 16.40
N SER A 6 -27.19 -36.73 16.81
CA SER A 6 -27.92 -35.51 17.17
C SER A 6 -27.35 -34.84 18.42
N PHE A 7 -26.95 -35.62 19.43
CA PHE A 7 -26.33 -35.07 20.64
C PHE A 7 -24.94 -34.49 20.35
N ILE A 8 -24.13 -35.18 19.54
CA ILE A 8 -22.82 -34.67 19.08
C ILE A 8 -23.00 -33.37 18.28
N GLY A 9 -23.98 -33.32 17.38
CA GLY A 9 -24.31 -32.12 16.62
C GLY A 9 -24.71 -30.93 17.51
N LEU A 10 -25.59 -31.16 18.49
CA LEU A 10 -26.03 -30.12 19.42
C LEU A 10 -24.86 -29.55 20.23
N VAL A 11 -24.03 -30.41 20.82
CA VAL A 11 -22.85 -29.99 21.59
C VAL A 11 -21.90 -29.18 20.71
N THR A 12 -21.66 -29.62 19.48
CA THR A 12 -20.76 -28.92 18.54
C THR A 12 -21.27 -27.51 18.23
N VAL A 13 -22.54 -27.37 17.86
CA VAL A 13 -23.13 -26.06 17.54
C VAL A 13 -23.15 -25.14 18.75
N SER A 14 -23.52 -25.66 19.93
CA SER A 14 -23.51 -24.88 21.16
C SER A 14 -22.10 -24.43 21.55
N THR A 15 -21.07 -25.27 21.38
CA THR A 15 -19.68 -24.88 21.63
C THR A 15 -19.20 -23.81 20.66
N ILE A 16 -19.50 -23.93 19.36
CA ILE A 16 -19.17 -22.89 18.36
C ILE A 16 -19.87 -21.58 18.72
N PHE A 17 -21.16 -21.62 19.07
CA PHE A 17 -21.91 -20.45 19.47
C PHE A 17 -21.32 -19.78 20.71
N VAL A 18 -20.96 -20.55 21.74
CA VAL A 18 -20.32 -20.01 22.95
C VAL A 18 -18.95 -19.41 22.64
N LEU A 19 -18.12 -20.05 21.82
CA LEU A 19 -16.83 -19.50 21.40
C LEU A 19 -16.99 -18.17 20.65
N TYR A 20 -18.00 -18.09 19.78
CA TYR A 20 -18.32 -16.86 19.04
C TYR A 20 -18.86 -15.76 19.97
N ALA A 21 -19.90 -16.07 20.75
CA ALA A 21 -20.58 -15.12 21.64
C ALA A 21 -19.69 -14.60 22.78
N SER A 22 -18.72 -15.41 23.24
CA SER A 22 -17.74 -15.01 24.25
C SER A 22 -16.56 -14.22 23.69
N GLY A 23 -16.43 -14.11 22.36
CA GLY A 23 -15.26 -13.50 21.72
C GLY A 23 -13.97 -14.32 21.87
N LEU A 24 -14.01 -15.52 22.46
CA LEU A 24 -12.82 -16.35 22.67
C LEU A 24 -12.13 -16.76 21.36
N TYR A 25 -12.84 -16.68 20.23
CA TYR A 25 -12.27 -16.95 18.90
C TYR A 25 -11.11 -16.02 18.53
N THR A 26 -11.09 -14.77 19.04
CA THR A 26 -10.02 -13.80 18.74
C THR A 26 -8.66 -14.25 19.27
N LYS A 27 -8.63 -15.06 20.34
CA LYS A 27 -7.39 -15.67 20.87
C LYS A 27 -6.74 -16.68 19.91
N PHE A 28 -7.49 -17.15 18.91
CA PHE A 28 -6.99 -18.05 17.87
C PHE A 28 -6.71 -17.31 16.57
N GLN A 29 -7.05 -16.03 16.48
CA GLN A 29 -6.68 -15.20 15.35
C GLN A 29 -5.30 -14.59 15.60
N SER A 30 -4.50 -14.56 14.54
CA SER A 30 -3.31 -13.71 14.45
C SER A 30 -3.69 -12.39 13.81
N ASP A 31 -2.93 -11.33 14.05
CA ASP A 31 -3.14 -10.04 13.42
C ASP A 31 -1.78 -9.38 13.19
N SER A 32 -1.35 -9.36 11.92
CA SER A 32 -0.05 -8.77 11.56
C SER A 32 -0.05 -7.25 11.61
N ALA A 33 -1.21 -6.59 11.66
CA ALA A 33 -1.27 -5.14 11.85
C ALA A 33 -0.81 -4.72 13.26
N LEU A 34 -0.75 -5.66 14.20
CA LEU A 34 -0.22 -5.44 15.55
C LEU A 34 1.29 -5.69 15.66
N GLU A 35 1.91 -6.21 14.60
CA GLU A 35 3.36 -6.44 14.58
C GLU A 35 4.10 -5.12 14.32
N ILE A 36 4.98 -4.74 15.25
CA ILE A 36 5.86 -3.59 15.09
C ILE A 36 7.03 -4.00 14.19
N VAL A 37 7.15 -3.34 13.04
CA VAL A 37 8.29 -3.47 12.14
C VAL A 37 9.19 -2.25 12.31
N ASP A 38 10.47 -2.49 12.60
CA ASP A 38 11.47 -1.45 12.73
C ASP A 38 12.18 -1.25 11.38
N PHE A 39 12.01 -0.06 10.81
CA PHE A 39 12.67 0.36 9.56
C PHE A 39 13.93 1.19 9.82
N SER A 40 14.32 1.42 11.08
CA SER A 40 15.43 2.30 11.40
C SER A 40 16.73 1.84 10.77
N ILE A 41 17.43 2.79 10.15
CA ILE A 41 18.74 2.56 9.54
C ILE A 41 19.82 2.95 10.54
N ALA A 42 20.80 2.07 10.74
CA ALA A 42 21.97 2.36 11.57
C ALA A 42 22.78 3.52 10.97
N LYS A 43 22.51 4.74 11.43
CA LYS A 43 23.29 5.92 11.08
C LYS A 43 24.48 6.03 12.05
N PRO A 44 25.70 6.35 11.57
CA PRO A 44 26.80 6.64 12.47
C PRO A 44 26.37 7.72 13.45
N ALA A 45 26.80 7.63 14.70
CA ALA A 45 26.50 8.62 15.72
C ALA A 45 27.12 9.96 15.30
N SER A 46 26.37 10.76 14.55
CA SER A 46 26.71 12.17 14.36
C SER A 46 26.34 12.89 15.64
N GLU A 47 27.19 13.81 16.08
CA GLU A 47 26.78 14.81 17.06
C GLU A 47 25.59 15.55 16.42
N LYS A 48 24.37 15.21 16.86
CA LYS A 48 23.14 15.87 16.43
C LYS A 48 23.12 17.29 17.01
N ASN A 49 23.96 18.16 16.46
CA ASN A 49 23.87 19.60 16.66
C ASN A 49 22.71 20.10 15.80
N ILE A 50 21.49 19.75 16.20
CA ILE A 50 20.26 20.21 15.56
C ILE A 50 20.14 21.69 15.91
N PRO A 51 20.25 22.61 14.94
CA PRO A 51 20.20 24.03 15.22
C PRO A 51 18.82 24.37 15.82
N SER A 52 18.83 25.15 16.90
CA SER A 52 17.61 25.77 17.39
C SER A 52 17.05 26.70 16.30
N ASN A 53 15.72 26.83 16.22
CA ASN A 53 15.05 27.78 15.33
C ASN A 53 14.46 28.97 16.14
N PRO A 54 15.29 29.80 16.80
CA PRO A 54 14.81 30.89 17.66
C PRO A 54 14.09 31.99 16.85
N ASP A 55 14.50 32.16 15.59
CA ASP A 55 13.95 33.17 14.67
C ASP A 55 12.63 32.70 14.03
N ARG A 56 12.19 31.47 14.31
CA ARG A 56 10.94 30.87 13.80
C ARG A 56 10.86 30.92 12.27
N VAL A 57 11.98 30.60 11.64
CA VAL A 57 12.08 30.48 10.19
C VAL A 57 11.00 29.48 9.72
N PRO A 58 10.11 29.87 8.80
CA PRO A 58 9.10 28.96 8.27
C PRO A 58 9.78 27.87 7.44
N LEU A 59 9.27 26.64 7.59
CA LEU A 59 9.69 25.49 6.81
C LEU A 59 8.62 25.17 5.76
N TYR A 60 9.06 24.77 4.57
CA TYR A 60 8.21 24.47 3.43
C TYR A 60 8.40 23.02 2.98
N GLY A 61 7.30 22.34 2.70
CA GLY A 61 7.33 20.94 2.33
C GLY A 61 5.99 20.48 1.79
N ASP A 62 5.98 19.23 1.33
CA ASP A 62 4.80 18.56 0.81
C ASP A 62 4.53 17.29 1.61
N LEU A 63 3.27 17.05 1.96
CA LEU A 63 2.86 15.92 2.77
C LEU A 63 1.89 14.99 2.03
N HIS A 64 1.59 15.27 0.75
CA HIS A 64 0.67 14.46 -0.04
C HIS A 64 1.24 14.19 -1.42
N VAL A 65 2.05 13.12 -1.53
CA VAL A 65 2.79 12.79 -2.75
C VAL A 65 2.67 11.31 -3.07
N HIS A 66 2.35 11.01 -4.33
CA HIS A 66 2.14 9.66 -4.82
C HIS A 66 3.29 9.23 -5.74
N THR A 67 3.63 7.95 -5.70
CA THR A 67 4.69 7.30 -6.48
C THR A 67 4.09 6.19 -7.34
N LYS A 68 4.96 5.39 -7.98
CA LYS A 68 4.53 4.20 -8.74
C LYS A 68 3.71 3.19 -7.92
N TYR A 69 3.76 3.23 -6.59
CA TYR A 69 3.01 2.30 -5.74
C TYR A 69 1.55 2.72 -5.55
N SER A 70 1.19 3.98 -5.80
CA SER A 70 -0.20 4.40 -5.80
C SER A 70 -0.92 3.97 -7.07
N PHE A 71 -2.14 3.46 -6.92
CA PHE A 71 -2.92 3.02 -8.08
C PHE A 71 -3.28 4.19 -9.01
N ASP A 72 -3.61 5.36 -8.45
CA ASP A 72 -4.00 6.54 -9.21
C ASP A 72 -2.82 7.10 -10.02
N ALA A 73 -1.69 7.30 -9.36
CA ALA A 73 -0.47 7.82 -9.96
C ALA A 73 0.07 6.87 -11.03
N TYR A 74 0.12 5.56 -10.75
CA TYR A 74 0.58 4.59 -11.73
C TYR A 74 -0.34 4.52 -12.95
N ILE A 75 -1.66 4.60 -12.77
CA ILE A 75 -2.60 4.62 -13.90
C ILE A 75 -2.37 5.82 -14.82
N PHE A 76 -1.90 6.95 -14.29
CA PHE A 76 -1.62 8.15 -15.06
C PHE A 76 -0.16 8.33 -15.46
N GLY A 77 0.66 7.27 -15.39
CA GLY A 77 1.99 7.27 -16.00
C GLY A 77 3.14 7.52 -15.03
N VAL A 78 2.89 7.64 -13.72
CA VAL A 78 3.97 7.79 -12.74
C VAL A 78 4.70 6.46 -12.58
N THR A 79 6.00 6.47 -12.90
CA THR A 79 6.91 5.33 -12.69
C THR A 79 8.02 5.64 -11.67
N ALA A 80 8.02 6.85 -11.11
CA ALA A 80 8.99 7.28 -10.10
C ALA A 80 8.81 6.47 -8.80
N THR A 81 9.92 6.12 -8.18
CA THR A 81 9.95 5.41 -6.89
C THR A 81 9.87 6.39 -5.71
N PRO A 82 9.62 5.91 -4.47
CA PRO A 82 9.76 6.73 -3.27
C PRO A 82 11.14 7.40 -3.15
N TYR A 83 12.21 6.71 -3.57
CA TYR A 83 13.57 7.25 -3.60
C TYR A 83 13.70 8.43 -4.57
N ASP A 84 13.12 8.32 -5.77
CA ASP A 84 13.13 9.42 -6.75
C ASP A 84 12.35 10.63 -6.24
N ALA A 85 11.26 10.40 -5.51
CA ALA A 85 10.45 11.44 -4.90
C ALA A 85 11.24 12.23 -3.83
N TYR A 86 11.99 11.55 -2.96
CA TYR A 86 12.86 12.22 -1.99
C TYR A 86 14.06 12.92 -2.64
N LYS A 87 14.69 12.33 -3.67
CA LYS A 87 15.73 13.00 -4.47
C LYS A 87 15.22 14.30 -5.10
N TYR A 88 14.02 14.28 -5.66
CA TYR A 88 13.37 15.46 -6.20
C TYR A 88 13.15 16.54 -5.12
N ALA A 89 12.68 16.15 -3.94
CA ALA A 89 12.47 17.05 -2.81
C ALA A 89 13.75 17.76 -2.35
N ILE A 90 14.91 17.07 -2.40
CA ILE A 90 16.22 17.66 -2.05
C ILE A 90 16.90 18.39 -3.24
N GLY A 91 16.22 18.52 -4.38
CA GLY A 91 16.63 19.37 -5.50
C GLY A 91 17.23 18.65 -6.71
N GLU A 92 17.16 17.32 -6.78
CA GLU A 92 17.46 16.60 -8.02
C GLU A 92 16.33 16.76 -9.06
N ALA A 93 16.63 16.40 -10.31
CA ALA A 93 15.61 16.40 -11.37
C ALA A 93 14.84 15.07 -11.38
N ILE A 94 13.57 15.12 -11.75
CA ILE A 94 12.69 13.95 -11.92
C ILE A 94 12.09 13.95 -13.33
N LYS A 95 11.86 12.76 -13.90
CA LYS A 95 11.19 12.64 -15.20
C LYS A 95 9.68 12.82 -15.04
N HIS A 96 9.12 13.79 -15.76
CA HIS A 96 7.67 13.86 -15.98
C HIS A 96 7.23 12.65 -16.83
N PRO A 97 6.01 12.10 -16.63
CA PRO A 97 5.50 10.98 -17.45
C PRO A 97 5.54 11.21 -18.97
N LEU A 98 5.48 12.46 -19.42
CA LEU A 98 5.63 12.84 -20.85
C LEU A 98 7.09 12.94 -21.34
N GLY A 99 8.07 12.55 -20.53
CA GLY A 99 9.47 12.35 -20.92
C GLY A 99 10.44 13.52 -20.69
N PHE A 100 9.96 14.69 -20.28
CA PHE A 100 10.81 15.84 -19.97
C PHE A 100 11.22 15.88 -18.48
N ASP A 101 12.33 16.56 -18.18
CA ASP A 101 12.81 16.71 -16.80
C ASP A 101 12.11 17.86 -16.09
N MET A 102 11.77 17.64 -14.82
CA MET A 102 11.25 18.62 -13.87
C MET A 102 12.22 18.76 -12.71
N LYS A 103 12.31 19.97 -12.15
CA LYS A 103 13.13 20.26 -10.98
C LYS A 103 12.49 21.39 -10.17
N LEU A 104 12.51 21.27 -8.85
CA LEU A 104 12.09 22.36 -7.96
C LEU A 104 13.02 23.56 -8.11
N LYS A 105 12.45 24.76 -7.98
CA LYS A 105 13.24 25.99 -7.95
C LYS A 105 14.20 26.00 -6.74
N GLU A 106 13.70 25.54 -5.59
CA GLU A 106 14.42 25.44 -4.32
C GLU A 106 14.05 24.10 -3.67
N PRO A 107 14.98 23.41 -2.99
CA PRO A 107 14.69 22.20 -2.22
C PRO A 107 13.68 22.45 -1.09
N LEU A 108 13.01 21.39 -0.64
CA LEU A 108 12.06 21.43 0.46
C LEU A 108 12.74 21.12 1.80
N ASP A 109 12.15 21.60 2.88
CA ASP A 109 12.60 21.34 4.26
C ASP A 109 12.05 20.01 4.80
N PHE A 110 10.89 19.59 4.30
CA PHE A 110 10.28 18.31 4.65
C PHE A 110 9.44 17.71 3.53
N TYR A 111 9.27 16.39 3.55
CA TYR A 111 8.54 15.67 2.51
C TYR A 111 7.93 14.36 3.01
N ALA A 112 6.74 14.01 2.54
CA ALA A 112 6.13 12.71 2.79
C ALA A 112 5.64 12.07 1.49
N VAL A 113 6.09 10.84 1.24
CA VAL A 113 5.44 9.95 0.27
C VAL A 113 4.25 9.33 0.98
N THR A 114 3.07 9.52 0.41
CA THR A 114 1.79 9.09 0.98
C THR A 114 0.97 8.37 -0.10
N ASP A 115 1.53 7.30 -0.65
CA ASP A 115 0.79 6.42 -1.55
C ASP A 115 -0.50 5.90 -0.87
N HIS A 116 -1.51 5.55 -1.67
CA HIS A 116 -2.75 4.98 -1.15
C HIS A 116 -2.46 3.73 -0.31
N GLY A 117 -2.88 3.75 0.96
CA GLY A 117 -2.78 2.61 1.88
C GLY A 117 -3.58 1.41 1.37
N PHE A 118 -4.71 1.67 0.71
CA PHE A 118 -5.43 0.63 0.00
C PHE A 118 -4.72 0.28 -1.31
N TYR A 119 -4.47 -1.01 -1.51
CA TYR A 119 -3.96 -1.51 -2.80
C TYR A 119 -2.57 -1.04 -3.23
N MET A 120 -1.78 -0.51 -2.27
CA MET A 120 -0.40 -0.08 -2.50
C MET A 120 0.39 -1.17 -3.26
N GLY A 121 1.02 -0.78 -4.37
CA GLY A 121 1.84 -1.63 -5.22
C GLY A 121 1.09 -2.58 -6.17
N MET A 122 -0.23 -2.72 -6.04
CA MET A 122 -0.95 -3.77 -6.78
C MET A 122 -1.07 -3.48 -8.27
N ILE A 123 -1.37 -2.24 -8.68
CA ILE A 123 -1.54 -1.91 -10.12
C ILE A 123 -0.21 -2.01 -10.87
N GLU A 124 0.88 -1.55 -10.25
CA GLU A 124 2.23 -1.73 -10.81
C GLU A 124 2.53 -3.23 -11.01
N ASN A 125 2.20 -4.06 -10.03
CA ASN A 125 2.39 -5.50 -10.12
C ASN A 125 1.53 -6.14 -11.21
N TYR A 126 0.30 -5.68 -11.45
CA TYR A 126 -0.53 -6.16 -12.55
C TYR A 126 0.03 -5.80 -13.91
N ALA A 127 0.59 -4.59 -14.02
CA ALA A 127 1.15 -4.09 -15.26
C ALA A 127 2.45 -4.81 -15.66
N ASP A 128 3.21 -5.31 -14.69
CA ASP A 128 4.37 -6.15 -14.90
C ASP A 128 3.97 -7.57 -15.32
N THR A 129 4.07 -7.83 -16.63
CA THR A 129 3.78 -9.14 -17.24
C THR A 129 4.65 -10.30 -16.74
N SER A 130 5.73 -10.02 -16.00
CA SER A 130 6.57 -11.05 -15.36
C SER A 130 6.03 -11.46 -13.98
N SER A 131 5.17 -10.65 -13.37
CA SER A 131 4.64 -10.89 -12.03
C SER A 131 3.70 -12.10 -11.98
N LYS A 132 3.45 -12.59 -10.75
CA LYS A 132 2.46 -13.65 -10.53
C LYS A 132 1.04 -13.16 -10.77
N MET A 133 0.73 -11.93 -10.39
CA MET A 133 -0.62 -11.39 -10.45
C MET A 133 -1.05 -11.06 -11.88
N SER A 134 -0.11 -10.63 -12.74
CA SER A 134 -0.37 -10.31 -14.14
C SER A 134 -0.81 -11.52 -14.99
N LYS A 135 -0.63 -12.74 -14.47
CA LYS A 135 -1.10 -13.98 -15.12
C LYS A 135 -2.63 -14.15 -15.07
N ASN A 136 -3.32 -13.38 -14.24
CA ASN A 136 -4.78 -13.43 -14.20
C ASN A 136 -5.37 -12.62 -15.37
N GLU A 137 -6.33 -13.17 -16.09
CA GLU A 137 -6.91 -12.54 -17.29
C GLU A 137 -7.46 -11.13 -17.04
N TRP A 138 -8.02 -10.87 -15.87
CA TRP A 138 -8.58 -9.56 -15.52
C TRP A 138 -7.55 -8.46 -15.29
N THR A 139 -6.26 -8.79 -15.27
CA THR A 139 -5.16 -7.81 -15.19
C THR A 139 -4.66 -7.37 -16.56
N MET A 140 -5.05 -8.06 -17.64
CA MET A 140 -4.61 -7.75 -19.01
C MET A 140 -4.80 -6.28 -19.41
N PRO A 141 -5.90 -5.58 -19.04
CA PRO A 141 -6.04 -4.15 -19.35
C PRO A 141 -4.96 -3.25 -18.74
N MET A 142 -4.26 -3.70 -17.70
CA MET A 142 -3.18 -2.95 -17.04
C MET A 142 -1.80 -3.31 -17.58
N HIS A 143 -1.66 -4.36 -18.39
CA HIS A 143 -0.35 -4.83 -18.86
C HIS A 143 0.38 -3.73 -19.62
N ASN A 144 1.65 -3.53 -19.28
CA ASN A 144 2.52 -2.57 -19.97
C ASN A 144 1.99 -1.12 -19.96
N LEU A 145 1.14 -0.76 -18.99
CA LEU A 145 0.44 0.52 -18.96
C LEU A 145 1.38 1.72 -19.14
N ASN A 146 2.55 1.69 -18.51
CA ASN A 146 3.49 2.82 -18.52
C ASN A 146 4.69 2.63 -19.48
N ARG A 147 4.56 1.78 -20.50
CA ARG A 147 5.53 1.80 -21.60
C ARG A 147 5.39 3.10 -22.41
N PRO A 148 6.49 3.65 -22.97
CA PRO A 148 6.45 4.93 -23.70
C PRO A 148 5.40 5.00 -24.81
N GLU A 149 5.17 3.89 -25.52
CA GLU A 149 4.14 3.79 -26.57
C GLU A 149 2.69 3.91 -26.07
N ASN A 150 2.46 3.71 -24.77
CA ASN A 150 1.14 3.71 -24.13
C ASN A 150 0.86 4.98 -23.33
N VAL A 151 1.87 5.83 -23.04
CA VAL A 151 1.71 7.08 -22.29
C VAL A 151 1.54 8.24 -23.27
N THR A 152 0.36 8.32 -23.89
CA THR A 152 0.03 9.35 -24.89
C THR A 152 -1.25 10.10 -24.53
N VAL A 153 -1.52 11.22 -25.21
CA VAL A 153 -2.75 12.00 -25.03
C VAL A 153 -3.98 11.17 -25.41
N GLU A 154 -3.87 10.32 -26.42
CA GLU A 154 -4.94 9.43 -26.89
C GLU A 154 -5.28 8.35 -25.85
N SER A 155 -4.31 7.95 -25.03
CA SER A 155 -4.50 6.95 -23.97
C SER A 155 -5.27 7.47 -22.75
N LEU A 156 -5.44 8.80 -22.61
CA LEU A 156 -6.04 9.43 -21.43
C LEU A 156 -7.46 8.92 -21.13
N GLY A 157 -8.29 8.74 -22.16
CA GLY A 157 -9.65 8.23 -22.00
C GLY A 157 -9.66 6.80 -21.45
N ALA A 158 -8.88 5.90 -22.04
CA ALA A 158 -8.75 4.52 -21.58
C ALA A 158 -8.17 4.41 -20.17
N ARG A 159 -7.24 5.30 -19.79
CA ARG A 159 -6.70 5.39 -18.42
C ARG A 159 -7.74 5.89 -17.42
N ALA A 160 -8.56 6.87 -17.80
CA ALA A 160 -9.66 7.34 -16.96
C ALA A 160 -10.72 6.25 -16.75
N ASP A 161 -11.05 5.49 -17.80
CA ASP A 161 -11.94 4.32 -17.69
C ASP A 161 -11.32 3.24 -16.79
N LEU A 162 -10.02 2.98 -16.94
CA LEU A 162 -9.29 2.05 -16.07
C LEU A 162 -9.31 2.51 -14.61
N PHE A 163 -9.03 3.78 -14.34
CA PHE A 163 -9.10 4.38 -13.01
C PHE A 163 -10.50 4.22 -12.40
N SER A 164 -11.55 4.55 -13.17
CA SER A 164 -12.93 4.35 -12.74
C SER A 164 -13.25 2.88 -12.46
N SER A 165 -12.74 1.96 -13.28
CA SER A 165 -12.90 0.52 -13.04
C SER A 165 -12.17 0.05 -11.79
N VAL A 166 -11.02 0.64 -11.44
CA VAL A 166 -10.31 0.35 -10.19
C VAL A 166 -11.13 0.78 -8.99
N LEU A 167 -11.76 1.94 -9.06
CA LEU A 167 -12.67 2.45 -8.02
C LEU A 167 -13.98 1.66 -7.90
N THR A 168 -14.52 1.14 -9.01
CA THR A 168 -15.89 0.58 -9.06
C THR A 168 -15.96 -0.96 -9.14
N GLN A 169 -14.93 -1.63 -9.66
CA GLN A 169 -14.96 -3.04 -10.06
C GLN A 169 -13.72 -3.85 -9.66
N ALA A 170 -12.53 -3.25 -9.49
CA ALA A 170 -11.28 -4.03 -9.57
C ALA A 170 -10.79 -4.70 -8.27
N ILE A 171 -11.44 -4.49 -7.12
CA ILE A 171 -10.79 -4.84 -5.83
C ILE A 171 -11.59 -5.86 -5.00
N ILE A 172 -12.84 -6.15 -5.35
CA ILE A 172 -13.65 -7.13 -4.61
C ILE A 172 -13.89 -8.36 -5.49
N LYS A 173 -12.85 -9.19 -5.64
CA LYS A 173 -12.98 -10.55 -6.16
C LYS A 173 -12.74 -11.56 -5.05
N PRO A 174 -13.68 -11.75 -4.12
CA PRO A 174 -13.48 -12.70 -3.04
C PRO A 174 -13.33 -14.11 -3.60
N TYR A 175 -12.52 -14.92 -2.95
CA TYR A 175 -12.60 -16.35 -3.15
C TYR A 175 -13.96 -16.88 -2.64
N PRO A 176 -14.47 -18.00 -3.19
CA PRO A 176 -15.63 -18.67 -2.62
C PRO A 176 -15.43 -18.99 -1.13
N TYR A 177 -16.49 -18.96 -0.33
CA TYR A 177 -16.44 -19.13 1.13
C TYR A 177 -15.68 -20.37 1.61
N TRP A 178 -15.67 -21.44 0.81
CA TRP A 178 -14.99 -22.70 1.12
C TRP A 178 -13.48 -22.66 0.87
N HIS A 179 -12.98 -21.65 0.17
CA HIS A 179 -11.59 -21.59 -0.28
C HIS A 179 -10.62 -21.40 0.91
N PRO A 180 -9.46 -22.08 0.95
CA PRO A 180 -8.50 -21.99 2.05
C PRO A 180 -8.07 -20.56 2.42
N LYS A 181 -8.01 -19.65 1.44
CA LYS A 181 -7.68 -18.24 1.69
C LYS A 181 -8.77 -17.49 2.47
N VAL A 182 -10.04 -17.88 2.38
CA VAL A 182 -11.12 -17.30 3.19
C VAL A 182 -10.95 -17.71 4.65
N TRP A 183 -10.62 -18.98 4.91
CA TRP A 183 -10.29 -19.45 6.24
C TRP A 183 -9.03 -18.79 6.79
N LYS A 184 -8.00 -18.63 5.94
CA LYS A 184 -6.77 -17.90 6.31
C LYS A 184 -7.09 -16.46 6.69
N ALA A 185 -7.88 -15.75 5.88
CA ALA A 185 -8.30 -14.38 6.17
C ALA A 185 -9.00 -14.26 7.53
N TRP A 186 -9.88 -15.21 7.87
CA TRP A 186 -10.48 -15.29 9.19
C TRP A 186 -9.45 -15.56 10.29
N LEU A 187 -8.54 -16.53 10.12
CA LEU A 187 -7.49 -16.86 11.10
C LEU A 187 -6.44 -15.75 11.29
N THR A 188 -6.27 -14.86 10.31
CA THR A 188 -5.27 -13.78 10.36
C THR A 188 -5.89 -12.40 10.53
N ASN A 189 -7.18 -12.33 10.87
CA ASN A 189 -7.95 -11.08 10.96
C ASN A 189 -7.72 -10.12 9.77
N ASN A 190 -7.50 -10.68 8.57
CA ASN A 190 -7.10 -9.92 7.38
C ASN A 190 -7.93 -10.35 6.19
N ILE A 191 -8.99 -9.58 5.93
CA ILE A 191 -9.95 -9.84 4.84
C ILE A 191 -9.31 -9.77 3.45
N GLN A 192 -8.22 -9.01 3.29
CA GLN A 192 -7.60 -8.76 2.00
C GLN A 192 -6.97 -10.05 1.44
N VAL A 193 -6.52 -10.95 2.31
CA VAL A 193 -6.02 -12.30 1.94
C VAL A 193 -7.09 -13.13 1.22
N ALA A 194 -8.38 -12.85 1.46
CA ALA A 194 -9.49 -13.53 0.80
C ALA A 194 -9.83 -12.94 -0.58
N LEU A 195 -9.12 -11.92 -1.05
CA LEU A 195 -9.32 -11.33 -2.37
C LEU A 195 -8.39 -11.98 -3.39
N GLN A 196 -8.94 -12.43 -4.50
CA GLN A 196 -8.16 -12.92 -5.66
C GLN A 196 -7.31 -11.83 -6.28
N SER A 197 -7.77 -10.60 -6.12
CA SER A 197 -7.13 -9.43 -6.70
C SER A 197 -5.99 -8.91 -5.81
N PHE A 198 -5.91 -9.29 -4.54
CA PHE A 198 -4.90 -8.76 -3.64
C PHE A 198 -3.76 -9.76 -3.37
N ASP A 199 -2.53 -9.28 -3.36
CA ASP A 199 -1.35 -10.02 -2.92
C ASP A 199 -0.69 -9.27 -1.75
N TYR A 200 -0.77 -9.83 -0.56
CA TYR A 200 -0.33 -9.16 0.66
C TYR A 200 1.20 -8.98 0.73
N ASP A 201 1.96 -9.85 0.07
CA ASP A 201 3.42 -9.73 0.09
C ASP A 201 3.88 -8.58 -0.82
N VAL A 202 3.22 -8.39 -1.97
CA VAL A 202 3.41 -7.21 -2.83
C VAL A 202 3.10 -5.93 -2.06
N HIS A 203 1.96 -5.91 -1.38
CA HIS A 203 1.52 -4.75 -0.60
C HIS A 203 2.52 -4.39 0.53
N LYS A 204 2.93 -5.37 1.35
CA LYS A 204 3.91 -5.15 2.41
C LYS A 204 5.30 -4.78 1.87
N SER A 205 5.69 -5.32 0.71
CA SER A 205 6.95 -4.94 0.07
C SER A 205 6.94 -3.48 -0.39
N ALA A 206 5.82 -3.01 -0.96
CA ALA A 206 5.66 -1.61 -1.34
C ALA A 206 5.71 -0.68 -0.11
N TRP A 207 5.00 -1.04 0.97
CA TRP A 207 5.05 -0.30 2.23
C TRP A 207 6.46 -0.24 2.82
N ALA A 208 7.17 -1.37 2.84
CA ALA A 208 8.56 -1.41 3.31
C ALA A 208 9.46 -0.49 2.48
N ASP A 209 9.28 -0.43 1.17
CA ASP A 209 10.05 0.44 0.27
C ASP A 209 9.79 1.93 0.56
N VAL A 210 8.53 2.32 0.80
CA VAL A 210 8.16 3.67 1.24
C VAL A 210 8.84 4.03 2.57
N ALA A 211 8.75 3.14 3.56
CA ALA A 211 9.34 3.38 4.88
C ALA A 211 10.87 3.45 4.83
N ASN A 212 11.52 2.54 4.09
CA ASN A 212 12.97 2.52 3.90
C ASN A 212 13.46 3.79 3.21
N ALA A 213 12.77 4.25 2.16
CA ALA A 213 13.12 5.49 1.48
C ALA A 213 13.02 6.69 2.42
N ALA A 214 11.97 6.79 3.24
CA ALA A 214 11.87 7.85 4.24
C ALA A 214 13.07 7.80 5.21
N GLU A 215 13.36 6.64 5.79
CA GLU A 215 14.49 6.48 6.72
C GLU A 215 15.84 6.82 6.08
N GLU A 216 16.07 6.44 4.83
CA GLU A 216 17.30 6.72 4.10
C GLU A 216 17.52 8.23 3.92
N PHE A 217 16.48 8.96 3.50
CA PHE A 217 16.58 10.38 3.18
C PHE A 217 16.41 11.30 4.40
N ASN A 218 15.93 10.81 5.54
CA ASN A 218 15.80 11.62 6.74
C ASN A 218 17.18 12.14 7.22
N ASP A 219 17.41 13.44 7.17
CA ASP A 219 18.62 14.11 7.69
C ASP A 219 18.21 15.16 8.74
N PRO A 220 18.03 14.76 10.02
CA PRO A 220 17.52 15.64 11.06
C PRO A 220 18.30 16.96 11.17
N GLY A 221 17.58 18.08 11.07
CA GLY A 221 18.16 19.43 11.07
C GLY A 221 18.50 19.97 9.68
N LYS A 222 18.40 19.17 8.61
CA LYS A 222 18.51 19.62 7.22
C LYS A 222 17.28 19.29 6.36
N PHE A 223 16.76 18.07 6.47
CA PHE A 223 15.61 17.59 5.71
C PHE A 223 14.86 16.53 6.50
N THR A 224 13.56 16.72 6.70
CA THR A 224 12.74 15.78 7.48
C THR A 224 11.82 14.97 6.58
N THR A 225 11.83 13.65 6.74
CA THR A 225 10.88 12.77 6.07
C THR A 225 9.83 12.27 7.04
N PHE A 226 8.66 11.91 6.52
CA PHE A 226 7.62 11.20 7.29
C PHE A 226 7.32 9.86 6.64
N ILE A 227 7.29 8.80 7.46
CA ILE A 227 6.73 7.51 7.05
C ILE A 227 5.21 7.65 7.15
N GLY A 228 4.53 7.63 6.02
CA GLY A 228 3.09 7.85 5.94
C GLY A 228 2.47 7.22 4.72
N TYR A 229 1.14 7.20 4.69
CA TYR A 229 0.33 6.73 3.58
C TYR A 229 -0.94 7.55 3.53
N GLU A 230 -1.58 7.62 2.36
CA GLU A 230 -2.93 8.20 2.27
C GLU A 230 -3.96 7.17 2.73
N PHE A 231 -4.72 7.52 3.77
CA PHE A 231 -5.89 6.74 4.15
C PHE A 231 -7.00 6.95 3.12
N THR A 232 -7.38 5.88 2.42
CA THR A 232 -8.41 5.95 1.38
C THR A 232 -9.60 5.10 1.78
N THR A 233 -10.75 5.75 2.02
CA THR A 233 -12.01 5.03 2.30
C THR A 233 -12.48 4.31 1.04
N SER A 234 -12.08 3.06 0.87
CA SER A 234 -12.52 2.23 -0.26
C SER A 234 -13.66 1.28 0.10
N THR A 235 -13.91 1.05 1.40
CA THR A 235 -15.00 0.21 1.91
C THR A 235 -15.48 0.71 3.28
N ASP A 236 -16.73 0.40 3.66
CA ASP A 236 -17.30 0.66 5.00
C ASP A 236 -16.72 -0.26 6.10
N VAL A 237 -15.58 -0.93 5.84
CA VAL A 237 -15.01 -1.93 6.74
C VAL A 237 -13.80 -1.35 7.47
N GLU A 238 -13.89 -1.32 8.80
CA GLU A 238 -12.78 -0.97 9.70
C GLU A 238 -11.61 -1.95 9.44
N GLY A 239 -10.40 -1.42 9.15
CA GLY A 239 -9.19 -2.22 8.89
C GLY A 239 -8.80 -2.46 7.41
N GLY A 240 -9.37 -1.70 6.46
CA GLY A 240 -9.09 -1.85 5.02
C GLY A 240 -7.82 -1.14 4.49
N ASN A 241 -7.12 -0.36 5.31
CA ASN A 241 -5.94 0.42 4.93
C ASN A 241 -4.76 0.02 5.84
N LEU A 242 -3.90 -0.86 5.32
CA LEU A 242 -2.70 -1.46 5.95
C LEU A 242 -2.95 -2.46 7.08
#